data_AF-A0A955I7M7-F1
#
_entry.id   AF-A0A955I7M7-F1
#
_cell.length_a   1.000
_cell.length_b   1.000
_cell.length_c   1.000
_cell.angle_alpha   90.00
_cell.angle_beta   90.00
_cell.angle_gamma   90.00
#
_symmetry.space_group_name_H-M   'P 1'
#
loop_
_entity.id
_entity.type
_entity.pdbx_description
1 polymer ?
#
loop_
_entity_poly.entity_id
_entity_poly.type
_entity_poly.pdbx_seq_one_letter_code
_entity_poly.pdbx_strand_id
1 'polypeptide(L)'
;MQLLFSAPSLTAPTFETLREYGSKRFEKLARVLPQFNGEPLIKVSVQKEGRLFVVHVEVAIPKVIVVTMKDADLRKAIDYAYATLKKTVVRQVEKARGR
;
A
#
# COMPACT_ATOMS: atom_id res chain seq x y z
N MET A 1 12.52 1.55 -5.69
CA MET A 1 11.12 1.63 -5.20
C MET A 1 11.18 2.27 -3.85
N GLN A 2 10.49 3.39 -3.67
CA GLN A 2 10.45 4.11 -2.41
C GLN A 2 9.14 3.79 -1.68
N LEU A 3 9.22 3.52 -0.37
CA LEU A 3 8.07 3.22 0.47
C LEU A 3 7.98 4.24 1.61
N LEU A 4 6.89 4.98 1.67
CA LEU A 4 6.63 6.00 2.68
C LEU A 4 5.47 5.55 3.57
N PHE A 5 5.71 5.46 4.87
CA PHE A 5 4.67 5.21 5.87
C PHE A 5 4.36 6.47 6.64
N SER A 6 3.07 6.78 6.77
CA SER A 6 2.54 7.85 7.61
C SER A 6 1.41 7.29 8.47
N ALA A 7 1.43 7.56 9.77
CA ALA A 7 0.32 7.22 10.64
C ALA A 7 0.23 8.21 11.81
N PRO A 8 -0.22 9.45 11.56
CA PRO A 8 -0.18 10.52 12.55
C PRO A 8 -1.02 10.23 13.80
N SER A 9 -2.00 9.33 13.70
CA SER A 9 -2.86 8.91 14.82
C SER A 9 -2.33 7.70 15.60
N LEU A 10 -1.16 7.14 15.24
CA LEU A 10 -0.57 5.98 15.92
C LEU A 10 0.70 6.40 16.67
N THR A 11 0.81 5.98 17.93
CA THR A 11 2.03 6.17 18.74
C THR A 11 2.95 4.95 18.62
N ALA A 12 4.22 5.11 18.99
CA ALA A 12 5.10 3.98 19.28
C ALA A 12 4.52 3.17 20.46
N PRO A 13 4.67 1.82 20.48
CA PRO A 13 5.36 0.95 19.52
C PRO A 13 4.48 0.48 18.35
N THR A 14 3.18 0.82 18.36
CA THR A 14 2.20 0.37 17.36
C THR A 14 2.58 0.82 15.95
N PHE A 15 3.06 2.06 15.81
CA PHE A 15 3.54 2.59 14.52
C PHE A 15 4.74 1.82 13.97
N GLU A 16 5.74 1.52 14.81
CA GLU A 16 6.97 0.84 14.37
C GLU A 16 6.70 -0.59 13.93
N THR A 17 5.92 -1.31 14.74
CA THR A 17 5.47 -2.67 14.42
C THR A 17 4.73 -2.70 13.09
N LEU A 18 3.90 -1.69 12.84
CA LEU A 18 3.12 -1.58 11.62
C LEU A 18 3.99 -1.22 10.41
N ARG A 19 4.93 -0.30 10.58
CA ARG A 19 5.90 0.07 9.56
C ARG A 19 6.70 -1.16 9.14
N GLU A 20 7.21 -1.94 10.09
CA GLU A 20 7.94 -3.17 9.80
C GLU A 20 7.07 -4.22 9.09
N TYR A 21 5.86 -4.45 9.61
CA TYR A 21 4.91 -5.39 9.03
C TYR A 21 4.54 -5.00 7.60
N GLY A 22 4.16 -3.74 7.41
CA GLY A 22 3.79 -3.16 6.14
C GLY A 22 4.95 -3.19 5.15
N SER A 23 6.16 -2.77 5.55
CA SER A 23 7.34 -2.82 4.68
C SER A 23 7.59 -4.21 4.13
N LYS A 24 7.58 -5.25 4.97
CA LYS A 24 7.74 -6.65 4.51
C LYS A 24 6.65 -7.09 3.52
N ARG A 25 5.43 -6.57 3.65
CA ARG A 25 4.32 -6.87 2.73
C ARG A 25 4.47 -6.13 1.41
N PHE A 26 4.66 -4.81 1.45
CA PHE A 26 4.71 -3.94 0.26
C PHE A 26 6.02 -4.06 -0.52
N GLU A 27 7.15 -4.45 0.10
CA GLU A 27 8.39 -4.81 -0.63
C GLU A 27 8.15 -5.91 -1.68
N LYS A 28 7.24 -6.86 -1.40
CA LYS A 28 6.89 -7.91 -2.37
C LYS A 28 6.18 -7.35 -3.60
N LEU A 29 5.62 -6.13 -3.55
CA LEU A 29 5.06 -5.48 -4.73
C LEU A 29 6.15 -5.05 -5.72
N ALA A 30 7.38 -4.77 -5.26
CA ALA A 30 8.47 -4.41 -6.16
C ALA A 30 8.70 -5.46 -7.26
N ARG A 31 8.41 -6.74 -6.99
CA ARG A 31 8.56 -7.85 -7.93
C ARG A 31 7.51 -7.86 -9.05
N VAL A 32 6.34 -7.26 -8.81
CA VAL A 32 5.23 -7.22 -9.77
C VAL A 32 5.02 -5.83 -10.35
N LEU A 33 5.64 -4.81 -9.74
CA LEU A 33 5.59 -3.46 -10.23
C LEU A 33 6.43 -3.37 -11.52
N PRO A 34 5.85 -2.84 -12.60
CA PRO A 34 6.59 -2.56 -13.82
C PRO A 34 7.71 -1.54 -13.52
N GLN A 35 8.89 -1.81 -14.06
CA GLN A 35 10.01 -0.86 -14.04
C GLN A 35 9.72 0.21 -15.09
N PHE A 36 9.13 1.32 -14.67
CA PHE A 36 8.95 2.51 -15.51
C PHE A 36 10.17 3.45 -15.35
N ASN A 37 10.25 4.48 -16.21
CA ASN A 37 11.24 5.55 -16.09
C ASN A 37 10.99 6.35 -14.79
N GLY A 38 11.50 5.84 -13.67
CA GLY A 38 11.32 6.38 -12.33
C GLY A 38 11.14 5.27 -11.30
N GLU A 39 11.61 5.50 -10.08
CA GLU A 39 11.36 4.55 -9.00
C GLU A 39 9.88 4.57 -8.60
N PRO A 40 9.18 3.41 -8.56
CA PRO A 40 7.81 3.37 -8.08
C PRO A 40 7.75 3.85 -6.63
N LEU A 41 6.86 4.80 -6.36
CA LEU A 41 6.62 5.34 -5.02
C LEU A 41 5.33 4.75 -4.46
N ILE A 42 5.43 4.09 -3.31
CA ILE A 42 4.30 3.58 -2.54
C ILE A 42 4.15 4.44 -1.28
N LYS A 43 3.00 5.07 -1.10
CA LYS A 43 2.64 5.79 0.13
C LYS A 43 1.59 4.99 0.88
N VAL A 44 1.83 4.69 2.14
CA VAL A 44 0.87 4.04 3.03
C VAL A 44 0.55 5.02 4.16
N SER A 45 -0.70 5.46 4.21
CA SER A 45 -1.23 6.30 5.28
C SER A 45 -2.22 5.50 6.12
N VAL A 46 -2.07 5.54 7.44
CA VAL A 46 -2.97 4.88 8.39
C VAL A 46 -3.59 5.94 9.30
N GLN A 47 -4.91 5.92 9.38
CA GLN A 47 -5.69 6.78 10.25
C GLN A 47 -6.61 5.94 11.12
N LYS A 48 -6.88 6.41 12.34
CA LYS A 48 -7.85 5.78 13.24
C LYS A 48 -9.11 6.64 13.30
N GLU A 49 -10.23 6.08 12.84
CA GLU A 49 -11.57 6.68 12.89
C GLU A 49 -12.43 5.91 13.90
N GLY A 50 -12.43 6.38 15.16
CA GLY A 50 -13.15 5.71 16.25
C GLY A 50 -12.60 4.30 16.53
N ARG A 51 -13.39 3.26 16.24
CA ARG A 51 -13.01 1.85 16.38
C ARG A 51 -12.42 1.24 15.10
N LEU A 52 -12.40 1.98 14.00
CA LEU A 52 -11.93 1.51 12.71
C LEU A 52 -10.56 2.10 12.39
N PHE A 53 -9.77 1.34 11.65
CA PHE A 53 -8.55 1.79 11.01
C PHE A 53 -8.81 1.98 9.53
N VAL A 54 -8.42 3.14 9.02
CA VAL A 54 -8.47 3.50 7.61
C VAL A 54 -7.04 3.44 7.08
N VAL A 55 -6.81 2.53 6.13
CA VAL A 55 -5.54 2.35 5.46
C VAL A 55 -5.68 2.84 4.03
N HIS A 56 -4.96 3.91 3.71
CA HIS A 56 -4.84 4.45 2.36
C HIS A 56 -3.49 4.05 1.78
N VAL A 57 -3.50 3.41 0.62
CA VAL A 57 -2.29 3.05 -0.11
C VAL A 57 -2.33 3.68 -1.49
N GLU A 58 -1.34 4.51 -1.78
CA GLU A 58 -1.14 5.12 -3.08
C GLU A 58 0.10 4.53 -3.73
N VAL A 59 -0.01 4.17 -5.01
CA VAL A 59 1.13 3.78 -5.82
C VAL A 59 1.21 4.67 -7.03
N ALA A 60 2.32 5.38 -7.15
CA ALA A 60 2.68 6.12 -8.35
C ALA A 60 3.41 5.20 -9.32
N ILE A 61 2.66 4.64 -10.26
CA ILE A 61 3.15 4.25 -11.59
C ILE A 61 2.69 5.35 -12.58
N PRO A 62 2.94 5.32 -13.92
CA PRO A 62 2.51 6.36 -14.86
C PRO A 62 1.03 6.76 -14.74
N LYS A 63 0.22 5.92 -14.08
CA LYS A 63 -1.06 6.29 -13.48
C LYS A 63 -1.03 6.06 -11.97
N VAL A 64 -1.55 6.99 -11.18
CA VAL A 64 -1.69 6.81 -9.73
C VAL A 64 -2.81 5.79 -9.45
N ILE A 65 -2.50 4.77 -8.65
CA ILE A 65 -3.46 3.81 -8.12
C ILE A 65 -3.66 4.11 -6.64
N VAL A 66 -4.91 4.29 -6.22
CA VAL A 66 -5.26 4.50 -4.81
C VAL A 66 -6.16 3.36 -4.35
N VAL A 67 -5.82 2.77 -3.20
CA VAL A 67 -6.61 1.75 -2.52
C VAL A 67 -6.88 2.23 -1.10
N THR A 68 -8.15 2.29 -0.72
CA THR A 68 -8.57 2.62 0.63
C THR A 68 -9.28 1.42 1.24
N MET A 69 -8.86 1.02 2.45
CA MET A 69 -9.49 -0.06 3.22
C MET A 69 -9.86 0.45 4.60
N LYS A 70 -11.01 0.00 5.10
CA LYS A 70 -11.49 0.28 6.46
C LYS A 70 -11.77 -1.04 7.16
N ASP A 71 -11.16 -1.26 8.32
CA ASP A 71 -11.39 -2.46 9.14
C ASP A 71 -11.15 -2.16 10.62
N ALA A 72 -11.79 -2.88 11.54
CA ALA A 72 -11.50 -2.81 12.96
C ALA A 72 -10.13 -3.45 13.30
N ASP A 73 -9.66 -4.39 12.47
CA ASP A 73 -8.35 -5.01 12.56
C ASP A 73 -7.40 -4.40 11.53
N LEU A 74 -6.41 -3.67 12.03
CA LEU A 74 -5.42 -2.98 11.22
C LEU A 74 -4.56 -3.93 10.37
N ARG A 75 -4.24 -5.13 10.86
CA ARG A 75 -3.46 -6.11 10.08
C ARG A 75 -4.29 -6.60 8.89
N LYS A 76 -5.57 -6.86 9.12
CA LYS A 76 -6.50 -7.23 8.03
C LYS A 76 -6.65 -6.11 7.02
N ALA A 77 -6.82 -4.86 7.46
CA ALA A 77 -6.90 -3.71 6.57
C ALA A 77 -5.67 -3.61 5.65
N ILE A 78 -4.46 -3.79 6.20
CA ILE A 78 -3.20 -3.80 5.44
C ILE A 78 -3.14 -4.97 4.45
N ASP A 79 -3.47 -6.19 4.88
CA ASP A 79 -3.42 -7.37 4.03
C ASP A 79 -4.42 -7.28 2.86
N TYR A 80 -5.62 -6.76 3.12
CA TYR A 80 -6.61 -6.50 2.08
C TYR A 80 -6.19 -5.39 1.14
N ALA A 81 -5.59 -4.30 1.66
CA ALA A 81 -5.06 -3.23 0.82
C ALA A 81 -3.95 -3.75 -0.10
N TYR A 82 -3.01 -4.54 0.43
CA TYR A 82 -1.97 -5.20 -0.36
C TYR A 82 -2.55 -6.13 -1.44
N ALA A 83 -3.48 -7.00 -1.08
CA ALA A 83 -4.07 -7.96 -2.02
C ALA A 83 -4.81 -7.25 -3.17
N THR A 84 -5.57 -6.20 -2.84
CA THR A 84 -6.31 -5.39 -3.81
C THR A 84 -5.37 -4.61 -4.72
N LEU A 85 -4.33 -4.01 -4.13
CA LEU A 85 -3.31 -3.28 -4.87
C LEU A 85 -2.56 -4.20 -5.83
N LYS A 86 -2.12 -5.39 -5.38
CA LYS A 86 -1.46 -6.39 -6.21
C LYS A 86 -2.31 -6.77 -7.42
N LYS A 87 -3.60 -7.08 -7.21
CA LYS A 87 -4.53 -7.42 -8.30
C LYS A 87 -4.68 -6.26 -9.29
N THR A 88 -4.80 -5.04 -8.77
CA THR A 88 -4.94 -3.84 -9.60
C THR A 88 -3.69 -3.57 -10.42
N VAL A 89 -2.51 -3.66 -9.82
CA VAL A 89 -1.21 -3.50 -10.51
C VAL A 89 -1.05 -4.54 -11.61
N VAL A 90 -1.24 -5.82 -11.31
CA VAL A 90 -1.13 -6.90 -12.31
C VAL A 90 -2.08 -6.65 -13.49
N ARG A 91 -3.34 -6.32 -13.22
CA ARG A 91 -4.32 -6.00 -14.26
C ARG A 91 -3.91 -4.80 -15.12
N GLN A 92 -3.27 -3.78 -14.54
CA GLN A 92 -2.79 -2.62 -15.30
C GLN A 92 -1.57 -2.98 -16.15
N VAL A 93 -0.65 -3.79 -15.63
CA VAL A 93 0.52 -4.29 -16.38
C VAL A 93 0.09 -5.13 -17.57
N GLU A 94 -0.86 -6.05 -17.37
CA GLU A 94 -1.43 -6.86 -18.46
C GLU A 94 -2.08 -6.00 -19.54
N LYS A 95 -2.87 -4.99 -19.15
CA LYS A 95 -3.46 -4.03 -20.10
C LYS A 95 -2.42 -3.22 -20.87
N ALA A 96 -1.29 -2.90 -20.26
CA ALA A 96 -0.20 -2.17 -20.90
C ALA A 96 0.63 -3.05 -21.85
N ARG A 97 0.71 -4.37 -21.60
CA ARG A 97 1.44 -5.34 -22.45
C ARG A 97 0.59 -5.93 -23.58
N GLY A 98 -0.73 -5.95 -23.45
CA GLY A 98 -1.68 -6.46 -24.45
C GLY A 98 -2.08 -5.45 -25.53
N ARG A 99 -1.37 -4.32 -25.63
CA ARG A 99 -1.47 -3.31 -26.69
C ARG A 99 -0.10 -3.19 -27.36
#